data_AF-A0A9N9HMV4-F1
#
_entry.id   AF-A0A9N9HMV4-F1
#
_cell.length_a   1.000
_cell.length_b   1.000
_cell.length_c   1.000
_cell.angle_alpha   90.00
_cell.angle_beta   90.00
_cell.angle_gamma   90.00
#
_symmetry.space_group_name_H-M   'P 1'
#
loop_
_entity.id
_entity.type
_entity.pdbx_description
1 polymer ?
#
loop_
_entity_poly.entity_id
_entity_poly.type
_entity_poly.pdbx_seq_one_letter_code
_entity_poly.pdbx_strand_id
1 'polypeptide(L)'
;MRRTVLSFLALILLTLSSFVTSNNPLSGHRRNFGPKLHHRKYEAPSIINEGTLSDFSTEDPLEIAIKFVSTKLHPTADFVIKDSYKSDHNGVTHIYFKQIVNGLFVSNGDLNVNVDQFGRVISYGDSFYVPNPTIREQNLRPDEKPNLGNVFDDSQYVFALESFARFINKEIAHPEDIKTIEHSTFDDGHHVLLLSNVPFALSDVKMSQEYIQMDDRSLRFVWDIQIEMEDNWYNAQLDAHTGKVVSLIDWVSDAAYNVFPFGTNDPSDGDRKLLLDPHDILASPNGWHTQGKKNFNNTIGNNVYAHENLRG
;
A
#
# COMPACT_ATOMS: atom_id res chain seq x y z
N MET A 1 74.41 3.31 -10.21
CA MET A 1 73.55 2.12 -10.02
C MET A 1 72.36 2.56 -9.16
N ARG A 2 71.14 2.41 -9.70
CA ARG A 2 69.82 2.73 -9.10
C ARG A 2 69.50 4.18 -8.67
N ARG A 3 68.56 4.74 -9.44
CA ARG A 3 67.71 5.90 -9.15
C ARG A 3 66.71 5.54 -8.05
N THR A 4 66.46 6.44 -7.10
CA THR A 4 65.08 6.79 -6.69
C THR A 4 65.06 8.17 -6.02
N VAL A 5 64.44 9.11 -6.72
CA VAL A 5 63.89 10.35 -6.19
C VAL A 5 62.56 9.98 -5.53
N LEU A 6 62.31 10.40 -4.28
CA LEU A 6 60.95 10.51 -3.76
C LEU A 6 60.66 11.97 -3.46
N SER A 7 59.80 12.53 -4.32
CA SER A 7 59.16 13.83 -4.13
C SER A 7 57.93 13.69 -3.25
N PHE A 8 57.71 14.73 -2.44
CA PHE A 8 56.47 15.24 -1.86
C PHE A 8 55.15 14.50 -2.16
N LEU A 9 54.41 14.17 -1.11
CA LEU A 9 52.97 14.40 -1.08
C LEU A 9 52.54 14.87 0.31
N ALA A 10 51.95 16.06 0.35
CA ALA A 10 51.38 16.69 1.53
C ALA A 10 50.09 15.96 1.94
N LEU A 11 50.00 15.57 3.21
CA LEU A 11 48.78 15.03 3.80
C LEU A 11 47.95 16.22 4.31
N ILE A 12 46.96 16.64 3.53
CA ILE A 12 45.94 17.59 3.96
C ILE A 12 44.92 16.80 4.80
N LEU A 13 44.98 16.94 6.12
CA LEU A 13 43.88 16.56 7.02
C LEU A 13 42.75 17.59 6.85
N LEU A 14 41.74 17.25 6.06
CA LEU A 14 40.45 17.91 6.06
C LEU A 14 39.51 17.13 6.98
N THR A 15 39.39 17.58 8.23
CA THR A 15 38.32 17.15 9.12
C THR A 15 37.02 17.81 8.64
N LEU A 16 36.27 17.16 7.76
CA LEU A 16 34.85 17.49 7.60
C LEU A 16 34.10 16.92 8.80
N SER A 17 33.78 17.80 9.75
CA SER A 17 32.73 17.59 10.73
C SER A 17 31.39 17.50 10.00
N SER A 18 31.00 16.30 9.60
CA SER A 18 29.63 16.02 9.18
C SER A 18 28.75 16.12 10.42
N PHE A 19 28.01 17.22 10.54
CA PHE A 19 26.83 17.27 11.38
C PHE A 19 25.87 16.18 10.88
N VAL A 20 25.92 15.00 11.50
CA VAL A 20 24.82 14.06 11.44
C VAL A 20 23.73 14.69 12.29
N THR A 21 22.83 15.43 11.65
CA THR A 21 21.51 15.66 12.24
C THR A 21 20.84 14.30 12.33
N SER A 22 21.01 13.65 13.47
CA SER A 22 20.20 12.54 13.93
C SER A 22 18.76 13.04 14.04
N ASN A 23 18.05 13.01 12.92
CA ASN A 23 16.60 12.96 12.96
C ASN A 23 16.26 11.51 13.25
N ASN A 24 16.29 11.16 14.53
CA ASN A 24 15.75 9.92 15.07
C ASN A 24 14.23 10.10 15.22
N PRO A 25 13.37 9.40 14.46
CA PRO A 25 11.94 9.45 14.69
C PRO A 25 11.43 8.03 14.90
N LEU A 26 12.09 7.26 15.78
CA LEU A 26 11.74 5.87 16.07
C LEU A 26 11.16 5.80 17.47
N SER A 27 9.96 6.37 17.60
CA SER A 27 9.03 6.12 18.69
C SER A 27 7.65 6.59 18.25
N GLY A 28 6.74 5.63 18.01
CA GLY A 28 5.30 5.84 18.23
C GLY A 28 4.43 6.48 17.15
N HIS A 29 4.80 6.50 15.87
CA HIS A 29 3.87 6.97 14.82
C HIS A 29 3.80 5.96 13.67
N ARG A 30 2.62 5.34 13.48
CA ARG A 30 2.28 4.53 12.30
C ARG A 30 2.48 5.36 11.04
N ARG A 31 3.13 4.81 10.01
CA ARG A 31 3.56 5.55 8.82
C ARG A 31 2.94 4.99 7.56
N ASN A 32 1.68 5.36 7.32
CA ASN A 32 1.08 5.15 6.00
C ASN A 32 1.61 6.24 5.07
N PHE A 33 2.38 5.86 4.06
CA PHE A 33 2.88 6.77 3.04
C PHE A 33 3.01 6.05 1.72
N GLY A 34 3.02 6.82 0.64
CA GLY A 34 3.25 6.31 -0.70
C GLY A 34 3.15 7.45 -1.71
N PRO A 35 3.35 7.13 -2.99
CA PRO A 35 3.26 8.11 -4.05
C PRO A 35 1.88 8.77 -4.15
N LYS A 36 1.88 10.07 -4.48
CA LYS A 36 0.68 10.87 -4.75
C LYS A 36 0.35 10.87 -6.23
N LEU A 37 -0.74 10.18 -6.59
CA LEU A 37 -1.22 10.11 -7.97
C LEU A 37 -2.10 11.30 -8.32
N HIS A 38 -1.50 12.39 -8.81
CA HIS A 38 -2.23 13.60 -9.19
C HIS A 38 -3.22 13.42 -10.35
N HIS A 39 -3.08 12.35 -11.14
CA HIS A 39 -4.02 12.02 -12.21
C HIS A 39 -5.17 11.11 -11.75
N ARG A 40 -5.13 10.60 -10.50
CA ARG A 40 -6.23 9.81 -9.94
C ARG A 40 -7.48 10.68 -9.91
N LYS A 41 -8.60 10.12 -10.37
CA LYS A 41 -9.89 10.82 -10.40
C LYS A 41 -11.04 9.90 -10.02
N TYR A 42 -12.12 10.53 -9.61
CA TYR A 42 -13.41 9.91 -9.41
C TYR A 42 -14.44 10.75 -10.15
N GLU A 43 -15.29 10.10 -10.94
CA GLU A 43 -16.30 10.74 -11.77
C GLU A 43 -17.67 10.16 -11.44
N ALA A 44 -18.60 11.04 -11.10
CA ALA A 44 -20.01 10.74 -10.91
C ALA A 44 -20.84 11.96 -11.39
N PRO A 45 -21.91 11.75 -12.17
CA PRO A 45 -22.73 12.86 -12.66
C PRO A 45 -23.40 13.60 -11.50
N SER A 46 -23.40 14.93 -11.56
CA SER A 46 -23.95 15.78 -10.49
C SER A 46 -25.47 15.70 -10.37
N ILE A 47 -26.16 15.24 -11.41
CA ILE A 47 -27.61 15.02 -11.47
C ILE A 47 -27.83 13.71 -12.23
N ILE A 48 -28.51 12.73 -11.63
CA ILE A 48 -28.78 11.40 -12.24
C ILE A 48 -29.57 11.50 -13.58
N ASN A 49 -30.17 12.66 -13.84
CA ASN A 49 -30.91 12.98 -15.07
C ASN A 49 -30.07 13.67 -16.16
N GLU A 50 -28.86 14.18 -15.86
CA GLU A 50 -27.96 14.75 -16.86
C GLU A 50 -26.70 13.88 -16.99
N GLY A 51 -26.63 13.13 -18.10
CA GLY A 51 -25.40 12.46 -18.55
C GLY A 51 -25.10 11.16 -17.80
N THR A 52 -25.62 10.06 -18.31
CA THR A 52 -25.10 8.73 -17.97
C THR A 52 -23.76 8.59 -18.69
N LEU A 53 -22.71 8.14 -17.98
CA LEU A 53 -21.35 8.08 -18.55
C LEU A 53 -21.24 7.10 -19.72
N SER A 54 -22.27 6.26 -19.88
CA SER A 54 -22.54 5.41 -21.02
C SER A 54 -24.00 5.53 -21.46
N ASP A 55 -24.30 5.04 -22.65
CA ASP A 55 -25.68 4.77 -23.06
C ASP A 55 -26.27 3.59 -22.26
N PHE A 56 -27.60 3.47 -22.27
CA PHE A 56 -28.30 2.31 -21.73
C PHE A 56 -27.93 1.04 -22.51
N SER A 57 -27.79 -0.08 -21.81
CA SER A 57 -27.48 -1.37 -22.40
C SER A 57 -28.23 -2.49 -21.68
N THR A 58 -28.58 -3.55 -22.40
CA THR A 58 -29.13 -4.79 -21.81
C THR A 58 -28.05 -5.88 -21.64
N GLU A 59 -26.80 -5.55 -21.96
CA GLU A 59 -25.63 -6.42 -21.75
C GLU A 59 -25.41 -6.69 -20.25
N ASP A 60 -24.62 -7.71 -19.92
CA ASP A 60 -24.21 -7.98 -18.54
C ASP A 60 -23.43 -6.78 -17.96
N PRO A 61 -23.68 -6.33 -16.72
CA PRO A 61 -22.95 -5.23 -16.09
C PRO A 61 -21.42 -5.36 -16.16
N LEU A 62 -20.88 -6.57 -16.07
CA LEU A 62 -19.45 -6.84 -16.22
C LEU A 62 -18.96 -6.55 -17.64
N GLU A 63 -19.71 -6.99 -18.66
CA GLU A 63 -19.38 -6.72 -20.07
C GLU A 63 -19.45 -5.21 -20.38
N ILE A 64 -20.46 -4.52 -19.85
CA ILE A 64 -20.61 -3.07 -19.95
C ILE A 64 -19.38 -2.37 -19.37
N ALA A 65 -18.95 -2.77 -18.17
CA ALA A 65 -17.80 -2.19 -17.50
C ALA A 65 -16.50 -2.44 -18.29
N ILE A 66 -16.26 -3.67 -18.76
CA ILE A 66 -15.10 -4.04 -19.58
C ILE A 66 -15.05 -3.20 -20.86
N LYS A 67 -16.17 -3.08 -21.57
CA LYS A 67 -16.29 -2.27 -22.79
C LYS A 67 -16.10 -0.79 -22.51
N PHE A 68 -16.64 -0.27 -21.42
CA PHE A 68 -16.44 1.12 -21.01
C PHE A 68 -14.97 1.43 -20.77
N VAL A 69 -14.27 0.59 -20.00
CA VAL A 69 -12.83 0.74 -19.73
C VAL A 69 -12.02 0.64 -21.03
N SER A 70 -12.20 -0.43 -21.80
CA SER A 70 -11.42 -0.72 -23.01
C SER A 70 -11.73 0.18 -24.22
N THR A 71 -12.82 0.95 -24.22
CA THR A 71 -13.15 1.82 -25.36
C THR A 71 -13.14 3.31 -25.03
N LYS A 72 -13.44 3.69 -23.78
CA LYS A 72 -13.58 5.10 -23.37
C LYS A 72 -12.43 5.58 -22.50
N LEU A 73 -11.95 4.75 -21.56
CA LEU A 73 -10.97 5.19 -20.56
C LEU A 73 -9.54 4.84 -20.96
N HIS A 74 -9.27 3.56 -21.20
CA HIS A 74 -7.92 3.04 -21.42
C HIS A 74 -7.88 2.01 -22.57
N PRO A 75 -7.93 2.44 -23.84
CA PRO A 75 -8.02 1.53 -24.98
C PRO A 75 -6.80 0.66 -25.25
N THR A 76 -5.68 0.96 -24.60
CA THR A 76 -4.40 0.27 -24.80
C THR A 76 -3.85 -0.32 -23.50
N ALA A 77 -4.62 -0.28 -22.40
CA ALA A 77 -4.17 -0.83 -21.14
C ALA A 77 -4.59 -2.29 -21.02
N ASP A 78 -3.67 -3.12 -20.52
CA ASP A 78 -3.99 -4.45 -20.06
C ASP A 78 -4.50 -4.39 -18.61
N PHE A 79 -5.44 -5.26 -18.27
CA PHE A 79 -6.02 -5.34 -16.92
C PHE A 79 -6.65 -6.71 -16.66
N VAL A 80 -6.86 -7.01 -15.37
CA VAL A 80 -7.68 -8.14 -14.90
C VAL A 80 -8.82 -7.66 -14.02
N ILE A 81 -9.89 -8.44 -13.93
CA ILE A 81 -11.00 -8.20 -13.00
C ILE A 81 -10.64 -8.85 -11.66
N LYS A 82 -10.59 -8.05 -10.59
CA LYS A 82 -10.30 -8.55 -9.24
C LYS A 82 -11.55 -8.95 -8.49
N ASP A 83 -12.66 -8.26 -8.74
CA ASP A 83 -13.94 -8.54 -8.09
C ASP A 83 -15.11 -7.96 -8.88
N SER A 84 -16.28 -8.57 -8.72
CA SER A 84 -17.55 -8.10 -9.26
C SER A 84 -18.69 -8.55 -8.36
N TYR A 85 -19.42 -7.60 -7.78
CA TYR A 85 -20.57 -7.91 -6.95
C TYR A 85 -21.70 -6.91 -7.11
N LYS A 86 -22.92 -7.36 -6.84
CA LYS A 86 -24.14 -6.55 -6.90
C LYS A 86 -24.61 -6.19 -5.49
N SER A 87 -24.90 -4.91 -5.30
CA SER A 87 -25.56 -4.40 -4.10
C SER A 87 -27.07 -4.67 -4.16
N ASP A 88 -27.59 -5.48 -3.24
CA ASP A 88 -29.01 -5.88 -3.23
C ASP A 88 -29.99 -4.71 -3.05
N HIS A 89 -29.61 -3.73 -2.24
CA HIS A 89 -30.50 -2.63 -1.82
C HIS A 89 -30.77 -1.59 -2.93
N ASN A 90 -29.91 -1.50 -3.95
CA ASN A 90 -30.02 -0.50 -5.02
C ASN A 90 -29.83 -1.09 -6.44
N GLY A 91 -29.47 -2.37 -6.54
CA GLY A 91 -29.27 -3.06 -7.80
C GLY A 91 -28.00 -2.66 -8.57
N VAL A 92 -27.10 -1.89 -7.98
CA VAL A 92 -25.83 -1.46 -8.60
C VAL A 92 -24.81 -2.60 -8.54
N THR A 93 -24.19 -2.89 -9.68
CA THR A 93 -23.04 -3.79 -9.77
C THR A 93 -21.75 -2.99 -9.70
N HIS A 94 -20.83 -3.40 -8.83
CA HIS A 94 -19.51 -2.83 -8.63
C HIS A 94 -18.48 -3.77 -9.25
N ILE A 95 -17.65 -3.26 -10.16
CA ILE A 95 -16.62 -4.03 -10.85
C ILE A 95 -15.26 -3.38 -10.59
N TYR A 96 -14.29 -4.19 -10.15
CA TYR A 96 -12.94 -3.75 -9.80
C TYR A 96 -11.91 -4.32 -10.77
N PHE A 97 -11.06 -3.44 -11.28
CA PHE A 97 -10.03 -3.71 -12.28
C PHE A 97 -8.66 -3.42 -11.69
N LYS A 98 -7.68 -4.30 -11.98
CA LYS A 98 -6.26 -4.11 -11.67
C LYS A 98 -5.48 -3.98 -12.95
N GLN A 99 -4.71 -2.91 -13.10
CA GLN A 99 -3.89 -2.69 -14.29
C GLN A 99 -2.72 -3.65 -14.35
N ILE A 100 -2.39 -4.10 -15.56
CA ILE A 100 -1.20 -4.86 -15.89
C ILE A 100 -0.30 -4.04 -16.81
N VAL A 101 1.00 -4.04 -16.53
CA VAL A 101 2.04 -3.54 -17.43
C VAL A 101 3.10 -4.62 -17.55
N ASN A 102 3.48 -5.01 -18.77
CA ASN A 102 4.50 -6.04 -19.02
C ASN A 102 4.29 -7.34 -18.22
N GLY A 103 3.03 -7.75 -18.02
CA GLY A 103 2.66 -8.97 -17.30
C GLY A 103 2.67 -8.87 -15.77
N LEU A 104 2.88 -7.68 -15.19
CA LEU A 104 2.87 -7.47 -13.74
C LEU A 104 1.83 -6.44 -13.33
N PHE A 105 1.32 -6.57 -12.12
CA PHE A 105 0.36 -5.61 -11.59
C PHE A 105 1.00 -4.26 -11.32
N VAL A 106 0.18 -3.21 -11.46
CA VAL A 106 0.50 -1.89 -10.94
C VAL A 106 -0.16 -1.75 -9.57
N SER A 107 0.62 -1.85 -8.50
CA SER A 107 0.18 -1.83 -7.09
C SER A 107 -0.81 -0.72 -6.75
N ASN A 108 -0.63 0.47 -7.31
CA ASN A 108 -1.52 1.63 -7.13
C ASN A 108 -2.29 2.02 -8.41
N GLY A 109 -2.38 1.11 -9.38
CA GLY A 109 -3.12 1.24 -10.64
C GLY A 109 -4.42 0.46 -10.62
N ASP A 110 -5.42 1.03 -9.94
CA ASP A 110 -6.73 0.43 -9.74
C ASP A 110 -7.82 1.25 -10.44
N LEU A 111 -8.89 0.58 -10.86
CA LEU A 111 -10.06 1.22 -11.45
C LEU A 111 -11.32 0.50 -10.94
N ASN A 112 -12.37 1.26 -10.60
CA ASN A 112 -13.68 0.71 -10.31
C ASN A 112 -14.73 1.32 -11.21
N VAL A 113 -15.70 0.52 -11.65
CA VAL A 113 -16.86 0.97 -12.45
C VAL A 113 -18.13 0.51 -11.74
N ASN A 114 -19.08 1.43 -11.57
CA ASN A 114 -20.37 1.15 -10.98
C ASN A 114 -21.45 1.23 -12.07
N VAL A 115 -22.14 0.11 -12.29
CA VAL A 115 -23.17 -0.05 -13.31
C VAL A 115 -24.52 -0.25 -12.63
N ASP A 116 -25.53 0.56 -12.98
CA ASP A 116 -26.86 0.42 -12.39
C ASP A 116 -27.66 -0.73 -13.00
N GLN A 117 -28.82 -1.02 -12.40
CA GLN A 117 -29.74 -2.08 -12.85
C GLN A 117 -30.29 -1.88 -14.27
N PHE A 118 -30.12 -0.71 -14.87
CA PHE A 118 -30.55 -0.39 -16.24
C PHE A 118 -29.38 -0.48 -17.24
N GLY A 119 -28.23 -0.99 -16.80
CA GLY A 119 -27.04 -1.15 -17.63
C GLY A 119 -26.35 0.15 -17.96
N ARG A 120 -26.40 1.15 -17.06
CA ARG A 120 -25.71 2.43 -17.24
C ARG A 120 -24.51 2.53 -16.32
N VAL A 121 -23.40 3.07 -16.83
CA VAL A 121 -22.28 3.48 -15.98
C VAL A 121 -22.66 4.77 -15.25
N ILE A 122 -22.74 4.68 -13.92
CA ILE A 122 -23.18 5.80 -13.05
C ILE A 122 -22.01 6.44 -12.29
N SER A 123 -20.90 5.75 -12.12
CA SER A 123 -19.66 6.35 -11.62
C SER A 123 -18.46 5.45 -11.89
N TYR A 124 -17.27 6.04 -11.86
CA TYR A 124 -16.02 5.28 -11.85
C TYR A 124 -14.93 6.02 -11.07
N GLY A 125 -14.03 5.26 -10.47
CA GLY A 125 -12.75 5.76 -9.95
C GLY A 125 -11.61 5.20 -10.79
N ASP A 126 -10.63 6.02 -11.12
CA ASP A 126 -9.55 5.66 -12.04
C ASP A 126 -8.20 6.16 -11.51
N SER A 127 -7.27 5.23 -11.35
CA SER A 127 -5.86 5.49 -11.02
C SER A 127 -4.90 4.73 -11.93
N PHE A 128 -5.37 4.22 -13.07
CA PHE A 128 -4.49 3.52 -14.01
C PHE A 128 -3.36 4.43 -14.48
N TYR A 129 -2.18 3.85 -14.56
CA TYR A 129 -1.00 4.44 -15.13
C TYR A 129 -1.20 4.77 -16.60
N VAL A 130 -0.90 6.02 -16.94
CA VAL A 130 -0.83 6.50 -18.32
C VAL A 130 0.61 6.90 -18.61
N PRO A 131 1.29 6.23 -19.55
CA PRO A 131 2.67 6.56 -19.90
C PRO A 131 2.83 8.02 -20.29
N ASN A 132 3.77 8.73 -19.66
CA ASN A 132 4.17 10.06 -20.11
C ASN A 132 5.25 9.90 -21.21
N PRO A 133 4.96 10.25 -22.48
CA PRO A 133 5.92 10.06 -23.57
C PRO A 133 7.20 10.90 -23.40
N THR A 134 7.19 11.93 -22.56
CA THR A 134 8.32 12.84 -22.34
C THR A 134 9.35 12.32 -21.32
N ILE A 135 9.04 11.27 -20.53
CA ILE A 135 9.93 10.77 -19.45
C ILE A 135 11.02 9.80 -19.96
N ARG A 136 11.07 9.51 -21.27
CA ARG A 136 12.03 8.54 -21.85
C ARG A 136 13.51 8.97 -21.89
N GLU A 137 13.88 10.15 -21.40
CA GLU A 137 15.21 10.74 -21.64
C GLU A 137 16.14 10.90 -20.42
N GLN A 138 16.02 10.06 -19.40
CA GLN A 138 17.09 9.94 -18.40
C GLN A 138 17.56 8.49 -18.37
N ASN A 139 18.88 8.25 -18.42
CA ASN A 139 19.55 6.93 -18.51
C ASN A 139 19.30 5.99 -17.31
N LEU A 140 18.24 6.20 -16.54
CA LEU A 140 17.74 5.33 -15.51
C LEU A 140 16.48 4.65 -16.08
N ARG A 141 16.48 3.32 -16.13
CA ARG A 141 15.31 2.52 -16.51
C ARG A 141 14.73 1.85 -15.28
N PRO A 142 14.12 2.61 -14.36
CA PRO A 142 13.70 2.08 -13.07
C PRO A 142 12.45 1.19 -13.18
N ASP A 143 11.84 1.14 -14.37
CA ASP A 143 10.79 0.25 -14.82
C ASP A 143 11.32 -1.07 -15.40
N GLU A 144 12.62 -1.19 -15.70
CA GLU A 144 13.18 -2.48 -16.11
C GLU A 144 13.36 -3.41 -14.92
N LYS A 145 13.21 -4.72 -15.14
CA LYS A 145 13.64 -5.70 -14.14
C LYS A 145 15.16 -5.57 -13.94
N PRO A 146 15.67 -5.56 -12.69
CA PRO A 146 17.08 -5.53 -12.42
C PRO A 146 17.80 -6.66 -13.17
N ASN A 147 18.76 -6.32 -14.03
CA ASN A 147 19.60 -7.31 -14.71
C ASN A 147 20.70 -7.79 -13.76
N LEU A 148 20.32 -8.64 -12.79
CA LEU A 148 21.20 -9.14 -11.73
C LEU A 148 22.07 -10.34 -12.17
N GLY A 149 22.17 -10.62 -13.47
CA GLY A 149 22.85 -11.80 -13.99
C GLY A 149 22.11 -13.10 -13.62
N ASN A 150 22.65 -14.26 -13.99
CA ASN A 150 22.08 -15.59 -13.71
C ASN A 150 22.06 -15.97 -12.20
N VAL A 151 21.84 -15.01 -11.31
CA VAL A 151 21.60 -15.25 -9.89
C VAL A 151 20.12 -15.60 -9.78
N PHE A 152 19.87 -16.88 -9.54
CA PHE A 152 18.56 -17.47 -9.34
C PHE A 152 17.67 -16.61 -8.43
N ASP A 153 16.37 -16.68 -8.74
CA ASP A 153 15.20 -15.97 -8.20
C ASP A 153 15.22 -15.76 -6.66
N ASP A 154 15.92 -16.63 -5.93
CA ASP A 154 15.97 -16.65 -4.47
C ASP A 154 16.74 -15.50 -3.80
N SER A 155 17.79 -14.99 -4.43
CA SER A 155 18.62 -13.93 -3.82
C SER A 155 17.90 -12.57 -3.75
N GLN A 156 16.93 -12.34 -4.62
CA GLN A 156 16.30 -11.03 -4.79
C GLN A 156 15.26 -10.75 -3.71
N TYR A 157 14.47 -11.75 -3.31
CA TYR A 157 13.51 -11.56 -2.21
C TYR A 157 14.22 -11.39 -0.87
N VAL A 158 15.36 -12.06 -0.64
CA VAL A 158 16.14 -11.89 0.60
C VAL A 158 16.63 -10.45 0.71
N PHE A 159 17.19 -9.89 -0.37
CA PHE A 159 17.62 -8.49 -0.39
C PHE A 159 16.48 -7.51 -0.07
N ALA A 160 15.30 -7.72 -0.65
CA ALA A 160 14.14 -6.89 -0.39
C ALA A 160 13.65 -7.03 1.06
N LEU A 161 13.58 -8.26 1.58
CA LEU A 161 13.14 -8.54 2.93
C LEU A 161 14.10 -7.99 3.99
N GLU A 162 15.41 -8.12 3.79
CA GLU A 162 16.43 -7.50 4.65
C GLU A 162 16.37 -5.97 4.59
N SER A 163 16.09 -5.40 3.42
CA SER A 163 15.93 -3.95 3.26
C SER A 163 14.68 -3.45 3.99
N PHE A 164 13.58 -4.20 3.93
CA PHE A 164 12.39 -3.93 4.72
C PHE A 164 12.66 -4.06 6.23
N ALA A 165 13.31 -5.14 6.66
CA ALA A 165 13.68 -5.35 8.06
C ALA A 165 14.49 -4.17 8.61
N ARG A 166 15.52 -3.73 7.88
CA ARG A 166 16.30 -2.53 8.25
C ARG A 166 15.45 -1.27 8.31
N PHE A 167 14.51 -1.09 7.38
CA PHE A 167 13.61 0.06 7.40
C PHE A 167 12.76 0.12 8.68
N ILE A 168 12.30 -1.04 9.17
CA ILE A 168 11.57 -1.16 10.44
C ILE A 168 12.48 -1.36 11.66
N ASN A 169 13.80 -1.16 11.52
CA ASN A 169 14.82 -1.33 12.56
C ASN A 169 14.85 -2.72 13.19
N LYS A 170 14.63 -3.73 12.36
CA LYS A 170 14.83 -5.14 12.66
C LYS A 170 15.99 -5.68 11.82
N GLU A 171 16.49 -6.83 12.23
CA GLU A 171 17.57 -7.54 11.57
C GLU A 171 17.15 -9.00 11.35
N ILE A 172 17.53 -9.56 10.21
CA ILE A 172 17.38 -10.98 9.91
C ILE A 172 18.78 -11.58 10.02
N ALA A 173 19.07 -12.20 11.16
CA ALA A 173 20.40 -12.74 11.45
C ALA A 173 20.73 -14.01 10.64
N HIS A 174 19.70 -14.81 10.34
CA HIS A 174 19.81 -16.11 9.67
C HIS A 174 18.88 -16.16 8.44
N PRO A 175 19.15 -15.39 7.37
CA PRO A 175 18.33 -15.41 6.16
C PRO A 175 18.25 -16.80 5.51
N GLU A 176 19.23 -17.68 5.76
CA GLU A 176 19.27 -19.07 5.32
C GLU A 176 18.15 -19.95 5.91
N ASP A 177 17.53 -19.55 7.02
CA ASP A 177 16.44 -20.29 7.66
C ASP A 177 15.06 -20.03 7.01
N ILE A 178 14.97 -18.99 6.18
CA ILE A 178 13.78 -18.61 5.44
C ILE A 178 13.55 -19.62 4.32
N LYS A 179 12.32 -20.10 4.20
CA LYS A 179 11.96 -21.12 3.19
C LYS A 179 10.86 -20.60 2.27
N THR A 180 11.11 -20.67 0.97
CA THR A 180 10.08 -20.51 -0.05
C THR A 180 9.20 -21.75 -0.08
N ILE A 181 7.91 -21.58 0.18
CA ILE A 181 6.95 -22.69 0.30
C ILE A 181 6.31 -22.96 -1.06
N GLU A 182 5.86 -21.92 -1.76
CA GLU A 182 5.18 -22.02 -3.05
C GLU A 182 5.38 -20.76 -3.91
N HIS A 183 5.37 -20.96 -5.24
CA HIS A 183 5.06 -19.93 -6.23
C HIS A 183 3.62 -20.15 -6.66
N SER A 184 2.66 -19.49 -6.01
CA SER A 184 1.27 -19.59 -6.45
C SER A 184 1.09 -18.65 -7.64
N THR A 185 0.66 -19.19 -8.78
CA THR A 185 -0.08 -18.42 -9.79
C THR A 185 -1.53 -18.42 -9.37
N PHE A 186 -2.06 -17.27 -8.96
CA PHE A 186 -3.51 -17.12 -8.88
C PHE A 186 -4.11 -17.21 -10.31
N ASP A 187 -5.41 -17.46 -10.44
CA ASP A 187 -6.11 -17.57 -11.74
C ASP A 187 -5.94 -16.33 -12.65
N ASP A 188 -5.45 -15.23 -12.10
CA ASP A 188 -5.13 -13.97 -12.79
C ASP A 188 -3.67 -13.86 -13.28
N GLY A 189 -2.87 -14.93 -13.17
CA GLY A 189 -1.47 -14.96 -13.60
C GLY A 189 -0.52 -14.23 -12.66
N HIS A 190 -0.98 -13.80 -11.48
CA HIS A 190 -0.13 -13.13 -10.50
C HIS A 190 0.74 -14.13 -9.73
N HIS A 191 2.06 -13.98 -9.85
CA HIS A 191 3.04 -14.81 -9.16
C HIS A 191 3.29 -14.28 -7.75
N VAL A 192 2.91 -15.05 -6.74
CA VAL A 192 3.16 -14.73 -5.33
C VAL A 192 4.12 -15.75 -4.74
N LEU A 193 5.15 -15.26 -4.07
CA LEU A 193 6.07 -16.01 -3.24
C LEU A 193 5.53 -16.07 -1.81
N LEU A 194 5.47 -17.27 -1.25
CA LEU A 194 5.17 -17.48 0.16
C LEU A 194 6.44 -17.86 0.90
N LEU A 195 6.83 -17.06 1.90
CA LEU A 195 8.02 -17.27 2.71
C LEU A 195 7.62 -17.66 4.14
N SER A 196 8.05 -18.84 4.57
CA SER A 196 7.95 -19.27 5.98
C SER A 196 9.25 -18.98 6.73
N ASN A 197 9.15 -19.02 8.06
CA ASN A 197 10.25 -18.78 9.00
C ASN A 197 10.91 -17.40 8.86
N VAL A 198 10.20 -16.42 8.29
CA VAL A 198 10.64 -15.03 8.37
C VAL A 198 10.63 -14.62 9.85
N PRO A 199 11.75 -14.16 10.42
CA PRO A 199 11.75 -13.68 11.80
C PRO A 199 10.67 -12.62 12.00
N PHE A 200 10.16 -12.44 13.23
CA PHE A 200 9.14 -11.43 13.61
C PHE A 200 7.79 -11.46 12.85
N ALA A 201 7.59 -12.34 11.87
CA ALA A 201 6.30 -12.59 11.24
C ALA A 201 5.47 -13.58 12.06
N LEU A 202 4.16 -13.35 12.17
CA LEU A 202 3.21 -14.26 12.82
C LEU A 202 2.67 -15.34 11.86
N SER A 203 2.75 -15.08 10.56
CA SER A 203 2.25 -15.95 9.49
C SER A 203 3.20 -15.88 8.28
N ASP A 204 2.97 -16.74 7.28
CA ASP A 204 3.78 -16.75 6.06
C ASP A 204 3.74 -15.39 5.37
N VAL A 205 4.92 -14.87 5.02
CA VAL A 205 5.08 -13.57 4.36
C VAL A 205 4.79 -13.74 2.89
N LYS A 206 3.90 -12.89 2.35
CA LYS A 206 3.58 -12.88 0.92
C LYS A 206 4.46 -11.83 0.24
N MET A 207 5.09 -12.22 -0.86
CA MET A 207 5.88 -11.30 -1.68
C MET A 207 5.53 -11.44 -3.16
N SER A 208 5.56 -10.34 -3.90
CA SER A 208 5.38 -10.40 -5.36
C SER A 208 6.12 -9.27 -6.07
N GLN A 209 6.40 -9.47 -7.35
CA GLN A 209 7.00 -8.46 -8.21
C GLN A 209 5.90 -7.64 -8.86
N GLU A 210 5.91 -6.33 -8.63
CA GLU A 210 4.90 -5.41 -9.15
C GLU A 210 5.54 -4.14 -9.71
N TYR A 211 4.71 -3.28 -10.28
CA TYR A 211 5.03 -1.89 -10.54
C TYR A 211 4.34 -0.97 -9.54
N ILE A 212 4.93 0.19 -9.27
CA ILE A 212 4.26 1.30 -8.59
C ILE A 212 4.45 2.58 -9.37
N GLN A 213 3.38 3.37 -9.48
CA GLN A 213 3.42 4.71 -10.06
C GLN A 213 3.96 5.70 -9.03
N MET A 214 4.91 6.53 -9.45
CA MET A 214 5.52 7.57 -8.62
C MET A 214 4.87 8.95 -8.86
N ASP A 215 5.13 9.93 -7.99
CA ASP A 215 4.60 11.30 -8.08
C ASP A 215 4.91 11.98 -9.43
N ASP A 216 6.06 11.66 -10.00
CA ASP A 216 6.53 12.16 -11.30
C ASP A 216 5.90 11.43 -12.50
N ARG A 217 4.98 10.48 -12.25
CA ARG A 217 4.37 9.58 -13.24
C ARG A 217 5.38 8.64 -13.91
N SER A 218 6.50 8.34 -13.26
CA SER A 218 7.32 7.18 -13.64
C SER A 218 6.74 5.91 -13.05
N LEU A 219 7.00 4.77 -13.72
CA LEU A 219 6.82 3.46 -13.11
C LEU A 219 8.13 3.01 -12.46
N ARG A 220 7.98 2.31 -11.34
CA ARG A 220 9.07 1.66 -10.61
C ARG A 220 8.78 0.19 -10.49
N PHE A 221 9.75 -0.64 -10.84
CA PHE A 221 9.72 -2.07 -10.55
C PHE A 221 10.02 -2.29 -9.06
N VAL A 222 9.10 -2.95 -8.35
CA VAL A 222 9.10 -3.09 -6.90
C VAL A 222 8.83 -4.51 -6.43
N TRP A 223 9.27 -4.81 -5.22
CA TRP A 223 8.76 -5.90 -4.41
C TRP A 223 7.58 -5.39 -3.57
N ASP A 224 6.40 -6.01 -3.70
CA ASP A 224 5.30 -5.91 -2.73
C ASP A 224 5.56 -6.95 -1.63
N ILE A 225 5.52 -6.53 -0.36
CA ILE A 225 5.70 -7.38 0.82
C ILE A 225 4.48 -7.21 1.72
N GLN A 226 3.83 -8.32 2.06
CA GLN A 226 2.77 -8.37 3.06
C GLN A 226 3.23 -9.22 4.24
N ILE A 227 3.34 -8.58 5.40
CA ILE A 227 3.87 -9.18 6.63
C ILE A 227 3.01 -8.80 7.82
N GLU A 228 2.45 -9.83 8.44
CA GLU A 228 1.71 -9.73 9.70
C GLU A 228 2.67 -9.93 10.87
N MET A 229 2.65 -9.00 11.81
CA MET A 229 3.51 -8.95 12.99
C MET A 229 2.66 -8.78 14.25
N GLU A 230 3.28 -8.83 15.42
CA GLU A 230 2.58 -8.68 16.70
C GLU A 230 1.71 -7.41 16.78
N ASP A 231 2.27 -6.25 16.43
CA ASP A 231 1.59 -4.95 16.56
C ASP A 231 1.17 -4.31 15.23
N ASN A 232 1.61 -4.86 14.10
CA ASN A 232 1.45 -4.22 12.78
C ASN A 232 1.15 -5.25 11.71
N TRP A 233 0.42 -4.85 10.69
CA TRP A 233 0.25 -5.64 9.47
C TRP A 233 0.61 -4.77 8.29
N TYR A 234 1.84 -4.91 7.84
CA TYR A 234 2.39 -4.08 6.79
C TYR A 234 2.13 -4.67 5.41
N ASN A 235 1.71 -3.81 4.49
CA ASN A 235 1.90 -3.94 3.05
C ASN A 235 2.91 -2.89 2.61
N ALA A 236 4.06 -3.29 2.07
CA ALA A 236 5.16 -2.41 1.71
C ALA A 236 5.60 -2.62 0.28
N GLN A 237 5.85 -1.54 -0.46
CA GLN A 237 6.48 -1.59 -1.78
C GLN A 237 7.92 -1.08 -1.69
N LEU A 238 8.86 -1.89 -2.15
CA LEU A 238 10.30 -1.60 -2.13
C LEU A 238 10.84 -1.54 -3.55
N ASP A 239 11.54 -0.46 -3.89
CA ASP A 239 12.27 -0.34 -5.15
C ASP A 239 13.25 -1.51 -5.30
N ALA A 240 13.03 -2.35 -6.32
CA ALA A 240 13.72 -3.64 -6.43
C ALA A 240 15.21 -3.50 -6.76
N HIS A 241 15.66 -2.33 -7.23
CA HIS A 241 17.07 -2.07 -7.50
C HIS A 241 17.83 -1.58 -6.26
N THR A 242 17.15 -0.80 -5.41
CA THR A 242 17.80 -0.06 -4.32
C THR A 242 17.41 -0.56 -2.93
N GLY A 243 16.34 -1.34 -2.80
CA GLY A 243 15.76 -1.76 -1.53
C GLY A 243 15.05 -0.62 -0.77
N LYS A 244 14.90 0.55 -1.39
CA LYS A 244 14.23 1.70 -0.75
C LYS A 244 12.73 1.42 -0.63
N VAL A 245 12.17 1.53 0.58
CA VAL A 245 10.71 1.53 0.78
C VAL A 245 10.12 2.80 0.17
N VAL A 246 9.30 2.64 -0.87
CA VAL A 246 8.64 3.74 -1.60
C VAL A 246 7.19 3.92 -1.19
N SER A 247 6.57 2.89 -0.62
CA SER A 247 5.23 2.94 -0.04
C SER A 247 5.13 1.93 1.10
N LEU A 248 4.37 2.29 2.13
CA LEU A 248 4.06 1.47 3.29
C LEU A 248 2.63 1.78 3.73
N ILE A 249 1.85 0.72 3.95
CA ILE A 249 0.53 0.78 4.54
C ILE A 249 0.52 -0.21 5.70
N ASP A 250 0.20 0.27 6.89
CA ASP A 250 -0.17 -0.54 8.05
C ASP A 250 -1.69 -0.70 8.06
N TRP A 251 -2.15 -1.95 7.95
CA TRP A 251 -3.56 -2.33 7.96
C TRP A 251 -4.15 -2.46 9.35
N VAL A 252 -3.34 -2.39 10.41
CA VAL A 252 -3.87 -2.36 11.78
C VAL A 252 -4.61 -1.04 11.98
N SER A 253 -5.90 -1.14 12.33
CA SER A 253 -6.75 0.00 12.65
C SER A 253 -6.60 0.35 14.12
N ASP A 254 -6.21 1.60 14.41
CA ASP A 254 -6.30 2.20 15.74
C ASP A 254 -7.75 2.51 16.11
N ALA A 255 -8.04 2.53 17.42
CA ALA A 255 -9.15 3.29 17.96
C ALA A 255 -8.69 4.74 18.21
N ALA A 256 -9.24 5.69 17.46
CA ALA A 256 -8.92 7.11 17.62
C ALA A 256 -10.10 7.87 18.25
N TYR A 257 -9.82 8.63 19.32
CA TYR A 257 -10.83 9.37 20.07
C TYR A 257 -10.49 10.85 20.15
N ASN A 258 -11.32 11.70 19.57
CA ASN A 258 -11.21 13.16 19.72
C ASN A 258 -12.00 13.62 20.96
N VAL A 259 -11.36 13.62 22.12
CA VAL A 259 -12.00 13.79 23.44
C VAL A 259 -11.34 14.89 24.26
N PHE A 260 -12.01 15.36 25.31
CA PHE A 260 -11.33 16.07 26.39
C PHE A 260 -10.56 15.02 27.20
N PRO A 261 -9.22 15.12 27.28
CA PRO A 261 -8.41 14.09 27.91
C PRO A 261 -8.68 14.05 29.42
N PHE A 262 -8.44 12.89 30.02
CA PHE A 262 -8.59 12.69 31.46
C PHE A 262 -7.83 13.77 32.24
N GLY A 263 -8.50 14.37 33.24
CA GLY A 263 -8.00 15.56 33.96
C GLY A 263 -8.53 16.89 33.44
N THR A 264 -9.18 16.92 32.27
CA THR A 264 -9.95 18.09 31.81
C THR A 264 -11.38 17.95 32.32
N ASN A 265 -11.81 18.84 33.21
CA ASN A 265 -13.11 18.71 33.87
C ASN A 265 -14.27 19.08 32.92
N ASP A 266 -14.12 20.17 32.17
CA ASP A 266 -15.14 20.65 31.24
C ASP A 266 -14.52 21.39 30.03
N PRO A 267 -15.31 21.69 28.99
CA PRO A 267 -14.81 22.31 27.76
C PRO A 267 -14.17 23.70 27.93
N SER A 268 -14.39 24.38 29.05
CA SER A 268 -13.76 25.69 29.32
C SER A 268 -12.36 25.55 29.93
N ASP A 269 -12.05 24.39 30.51
CA ASP A 269 -10.77 24.09 31.16
C ASP A 269 -9.69 23.57 30.19
N GLY A 270 -10.04 23.33 28.91
CA GLY A 270 -9.06 22.94 27.90
C GLY A 270 -9.67 22.47 26.58
N ASP A 271 -8.81 22.28 25.58
CA ASP A 271 -9.20 21.82 24.26
C ASP A 271 -9.28 20.29 24.13
N ARG A 272 -10.05 19.82 23.16
CA ARG A 272 -10.05 18.41 22.77
C ARG A 272 -8.71 17.98 22.18
N LYS A 273 -8.36 16.71 22.38
CA LYS A 273 -7.19 16.07 21.79
C LYS A 273 -7.59 14.76 21.11
N LEU A 274 -6.94 14.48 19.99
CA LEU A 274 -7.00 13.17 19.36
C LEU A 274 -6.08 12.21 20.11
N LEU A 275 -6.67 11.22 20.77
CA LEU A 275 -5.95 10.14 21.45
C LEU A 275 -6.02 8.89 20.58
N LEU A 276 -4.87 8.24 20.39
CA LEU A 276 -4.75 6.97 19.66
C LEU A 276 -4.58 5.84 20.68
N ASP A 277 -5.37 4.79 20.53
CA ASP A 277 -5.41 3.61 21.41
C ASP A 277 -5.28 3.94 22.91
N PRO A 278 -6.15 4.81 23.47
CA PRO A 278 -6.03 5.28 24.87
C PRO A 278 -6.36 4.21 25.92
N HIS A 279 -6.54 2.95 25.53
CA HIS A 279 -6.92 1.89 26.44
C HIS A 279 -5.73 1.46 27.30
N ASP A 280 -6.03 1.06 28.54
CA ASP A 280 -5.03 0.43 29.40
C ASP A 280 -4.85 -1.03 28.97
N ILE A 281 -3.63 -1.41 28.59
CA ILE A 281 -3.33 -2.75 28.06
C ILE A 281 -3.46 -3.87 29.10
N LEU A 282 -3.42 -3.56 30.41
CA LEU A 282 -3.64 -4.56 31.46
C LEU A 282 -5.12 -4.76 31.73
N ALA A 283 -5.91 -3.69 31.71
CA ALA A 283 -7.35 -3.73 31.96
C ALA A 283 -8.15 -4.17 30.72
N SER A 284 -7.68 -3.77 29.53
CA SER A 284 -8.34 -4.02 28.25
C SER A 284 -7.31 -4.50 27.22
N PRO A 285 -6.78 -5.76 27.33
CA PRO A 285 -5.68 -6.24 26.49
C PRO A 285 -5.96 -6.26 24.99
N ASN A 286 -7.24 -6.33 24.60
CA ASN A 286 -7.70 -6.35 23.20
C ASN A 286 -8.38 -5.02 22.81
N GLY A 287 -8.07 -3.92 23.51
CA GLY A 287 -8.73 -2.63 23.35
C GLY A 287 -10.13 -2.54 23.97
N TRP A 288 -10.76 -1.38 23.81
CA TRP A 288 -12.10 -1.09 24.34
C TRP A 288 -13.24 -1.60 23.46
N HIS A 289 -12.97 -2.03 22.22
CA HIS A 289 -13.98 -2.38 21.21
C HIS A 289 -14.13 -3.87 20.94
N THR A 290 -13.60 -4.69 21.84
CA THR A 290 -13.64 -6.15 21.72
C THR A 290 -14.47 -6.73 22.85
N GLN A 291 -15.50 -7.53 22.55
CA GLN A 291 -16.29 -8.26 23.55
C GLN A 291 -16.31 -9.76 23.21
N GLY A 292 -15.60 -10.55 24.02
CA GLY A 292 -15.41 -11.97 23.74
C GLY A 292 -14.69 -12.18 22.41
N LYS A 293 -15.35 -12.82 21.44
CA LYS A 293 -14.83 -13.05 20.07
C LYS A 293 -15.30 -12.02 19.03
N LYS A 294 -16.04 -10.99 19.45
CA LYS A 294 -16.62 -9.99 18.54
C LYS A 294 -15.86 -8.68 18.65
N ASN A 295 -15.56 -8.10 17.50
CA ASN A 295 -14.99 -6.77 17.37
C ASN A 295 -16.08 -5.79 16.92
N PHE A 296 -16.03 -4.57 17.43
CA PHE A 296 -16.97 -3.50 17.12
C PHE A 296 -16.23 -2.30 16.55
N ASN A 297 -16.92 -1.49 15.75
CA ASN A 297 -16.42 -0.23 15.18
C ASN A 297 -17.22 0.99 15.67
N ASN A 298 -17.95 0.82 16.77
CA ASN A 298 -18.78 1.83 17.41
C ASN A 298 -18.50 1.83 18.93
N THR A 299 -19.22 2.62 19.71
CA THR A 299 -19.02 2.81 21.16
C THR A 299 -19.49 1.63 22.02
N ILE A 300 -19.15 0.40 21.61
CA ILE A 300 -19.44 -0.87 22.29
C ILE A 300 -18.13 -1.62 22.50
N GLY A 301 -17.98 -2.27 23.65
CA GLY A 301 -17.04 -3.38 23.81
C GLY A 301 -17.05 -4.00 25.21
N ASN A 302 -15.89 -4.46 25.67
CA ASN A 302 -15.73 -5.21 26.94
C ASN A 302 -16.11 -4.41 28.19
N ASN A 303 -15.88 -3.10 28.21
CA ASN A 303 -16.13 -2.28 29.40
C ASN A 303 -17.49 -1.58 29.37
N VAL A 304 -17.90 -1.06 28.21
CA VAL A 304 -19.06 -0.15 28.08
C VAL A 304 -19.82 -0.42 26.79
N TYR A 305 -21.14 -0.24 26.85
CA TYR A 305 -22.00 -0.03 25.69
C TYR A 305 -22.60 1.38 25.84
N ALA A 306 -22.23 2.30 24.95
CA ALA A 306 -22.75 3.65 24.95
C ALA A 306 -23.57 3.91 23.69
N HIS A 307 -24.76 4.47 23.87
CA HIS A 307 -25.63 4.93 22.81
C HIS A 307 -26.49 6.10 23.31
N GLU A 308 -27.05 6.87 22.39
CA GLU A 308 -28.04 7.90 22.71
C GLU A 308 -29.32 7.28 23.27
N ASN A 309 -29.95 7.93 24.23
CA ASN A 309 -31.24 7.52 24.76
C ASN A 309 -32.25 8.69 24.70
N LEU A 310 -32.78 8.94 23.50
CA LEU A 310 -33.69 10.05 23.25
C LEU A 310 -35.10 9.85 23.83
N ARG A 311 -35.44 8.63 24.26
CA ARG A 311 -36.80 8.28 24.72
C ARG A 311 -36.92 8.00 26.21
N GLY A 312 -35.81 7.81 26.92
CA GLY A 312 -35.80 7.49 28.35
C GLY A 312 -36.03 6.01 28.59
#